data_AF-A0A498D5K6-F1
#
_entry.id   AF-A0A498D5K6-F1
#
_cell.length_a   1.000
_cell.length_b   1.000
_cell.length_c   1.000
_cell.angle_alpha   90.00
_cell.angle_beta   90.00
_cell.angle_gamma   90.00
#
_symmetry.space_group_name_H-M   'P 1'
#
loop_
_entity.id
_entity.type
_entity.pdbx_description
1 polymer ?
#
loop_
_entity_poly.entity_id
_entity_poly.type
_entity_poly.pdbx_seq_one_letter_code
_entity_poly.pdbx_strand_id
1 'polypeptide(L)'
;MRILSDTLFALSGLIGGVSIAFIARYFSYRVGKKKHLFDERYKSIHHQAKARTYDVTFILLLIAWALVIVVEGISFSFFLITVLYVIVNITYAISAAYYSNRE
;
A
#
# COMPACT_ATOMS: atom_id res chain seq x y z
N MET A 1 -4.76 21.05 24.70
CA MET A 1 -4.04 19.77 24.83
C MET A 1 -4.68 18.63 24.05
N ARG A 2 -6.02 18.43 24.11
CA ARG A 2 -6.74 17.38 23.35
C ARG A 2 -6.49 17.37 21.82
N ILE A 3 -6.58 18.52 21.16
CA ILE A 3 -6.39 18.60 19.70
C ILE A 3 -4.98 18.13 19.30
N LEU A 4 -3.96 18.50 20.08
CA LEU A 4 -2.57 18.15 19.84
C LEU A 4 -2.31 16.64 20.01
N SER A 5 -2.93 16.00 21.01
CA SER A 5 -2.83 14.55 21.17
C SER A 5 -3.50 13.80 20.03
N ASP A 6 -4.67 14.26 19.57
CA ASP A 6 -5.43 13.59 18.51
C ASP A 6 -4.68 13.65 17.17
N THR A 7 -4.04 14.78 16.86
CA THR A 7 -3.18 14.89 15.67
C THR A 7 -1.94 13.99 15.74
N LEU A 8 -1.35 13.83 16.92
CA LEU A 8 -0.19 12.94 17.12
C LEU A 8 -0.55 11.46 16.96
N PHE A 9 -1.73 11.04 17.43
CA PHE A 9 -2.24 9.68 17.19
C PHE A 9 -2.53 9.41 15.71
N ALA A 10 -3.07 10.41 14.99
CA ALA A 10 -3.30 10.27 13.55
C ALA A 10 -1.98 10.15 12.75
N LEU A 11 -0.97 10.97 13.10
CA LEU A 11 0.36 10.93 12.48
C LEU A 11 1.12 9.63 12.77
N SER A 12 1.01 9.08 13.98
CA SER A 12 1.64 7.80 14.31
C SER A 12 1.04 6.63 13.51
N GLY A 13 -0.28 6.67 13.26
CA GLY A 13 -0.95 5.73 12.35
C GLY A 13 -0.40 5.80 10.92
N LEU A 14 -0.16 7.01 10.40
CA LEU A 14 0.41 7.21 9.07
C LEU A 14 1.84 6.66 8.97
N ILE A 15 2.67 6.91 9.98
CA ILE A 15 4.05 6.38 10.06
C ILE A 15 4.05 4.85 10.09
N GLY A 16 3.16 4.24 10.89
CA GLY A 16 2.99 2.79 10.96
C GLY A 16 2.60 2.19 9.61
N GLY A 17 1.63 2.80 8.92
CA GLY A 17 1.22 2.38 7.58
C GLY A 17 2.34 2.42 6.56
N VAL A 18 3.04 3.57 6.44
CA VAL A 18 4.17 3.74 5.51
C VAL A 18 5.28 2.72 5.75
N SER A 19 5.58 2.43 7.00
CA SER A 19 6.63 1.47 7.38
C SER A 19 6.31 0.05 6.88
N ILE A 20 5.07 -0.42 7.07
CA ILE A 20 4.63 -1.75 6.62
C ILE A 20 4.69 -1.86 5.10
N ALA A 21 4.27 -0.81 4.39
CA ALA A 21 4.29 -0.81 2.94
C ALA A 21 5.69 -0.81 2.35
N PHE A 22 6.63 -0.11 2.98
CA PHE A 22 8.02 -0.12 2.56
C PHE A 22 8.62 -1.53 2.63
N ILE A 23 8.29 -2.27 3.70
CA ILE A 23 8.68 -3.67 3.87
C ILE A 23 8.05 -4.53 2.76
N ALA A 24 6.74 -4.41 2.53
CA ALA A 24 6.05 -5.17 1.48
C ALA A 24 6.65 -4.92 0.08
N ARG A 25 6.96 -3.67 -0.25
CA ARG A 25 7.62 -3.28 -1.51
C ARG A 25 9.01 -3.88 -1.64
N TYR A 26 9.81 -3.84 -0.58
CA TYR A 26 11.17 -4.38 -0.58
C TYR A 26 11.20 -5.88 -0.87
N PHE A 27 10.31 -6.66 -0.23
CA PHE A 27 10.19 -8.10 -0.50
C PHE A 27 9.76 -8.37 -1.93
N SER A 28 8.78 -7.62 -2.43
CA SER A 28 8.27 -7.77 -3.80
C SER A 28 9.35 -7.51 -4.85
N TYR A 29 10.17 -6.48 -4.64
CA TYR A 29 11.29 -6.16 -5.52
C TYR A 29 12.39 -7.24 -5.51
N ARG A 30 12.69 -7.80 -4.34
CA ARG A 30 13.65 -8.90 -4.17
C ARG A 30 13.20 -10.19 -4.85
N VAL A 31 11.92 -10.53 -4.75
CA VAL A 31 11.34 -11.72 -5.39
C VAL A 31 11.32 -11.57 -6.91
N GLY A 32 10.88 -10.40 -7.42
CA GLY A 32 10.83 -10.13 -8.85
C GLY A 32 12.20 -10.17 -9.53
N LYS A 33 13.27 -9.73 -8.85
CA LYS A 33 14.64 -9.75 -9.42
C LYS A 33 15.23 -11.16 -9.53
N LYS A 34 14.78 -12.11 -8.70
CA LYS A 34 15.31 -13.49 -8.67
C LYS A 34 14.71 -14.41 -9.74
N LYS A 35 13.49 -14.14 -10.22
CA LYS A 35 12.74 -15.04 -11.12
C LYS A 35 12.99 -14.84 -12.62
N HIS A 36 14.02 -14.11 -13.04
CA HIS A 36 14.34 -13.87 -14.47
C HIS A 36 13.10 -13.45 -15.32
N LEU A 37 12.19 -12.65 -14.77
CA LEU A 37 10.90 -12.22 -15.34
C LEU A 37 10.98 -11.41 -16.67
N PHE A 38 12.16 -11.32 -17.28
CA PHE A 38 12.43 -10.53 -18.48
C PHE A 38 12.47 -11.35 -19.79
N ASP A 39 12.20 -12.66 -19.75
CA ASP A 39 12.12 -13.50 -20.97
C ASP A 39 10.69 -13.79 -21.49
N GLU A 40 9.65 -13.13 -20.95
CA GLU A 40 8.24 -13.16 -21.44
C GLU A 40 7.65 -11.73 -21.54
N ARG A 41 8.00 -10.97 -22.58
CA ARG A 41 7.72 -9.51 -22.70
C ARG A 41 6.26 -9.08 -22.51
N TYR A 42 5.28 -9.85 -23.00
CA TYR A 42 3.86 -9.45 -22.91
C TYR A 42 3.26 -9.70 -21.53
N LYS A 43 3.56 -10.86 -20.93
CA LYS A 43 3.21 -11.15 -19.53
C LYS A 43 3.92 -10.19 -18.58
N SER A 44 5.17 -9.82 -18.85
CA SER A 44 5.88 -8.84 -18.03
C SER A 44 5.25 -7.45 -18.12
N ILE A 45 4.83 -6.97 -19.30
CA ILE A 45 4.16 -5.66 -19.41
C ILE A 45 2.83 -5.66 -18.64
N HIS A 46 2.00 -6.69 -18.80
CA HIS A 46 0.71 -6.74 -18.09
C HIS A 46 0.88 -6.95 -16.59
N HIS A 47 1.83 -7.78 -16.18
CA HIS A 47 2.13 -8.02 -14.77
C HIS A 47 2.76 -6.80 -14.10
N GLN A 48 3.67 -6.10 -14.80
CA GLN A 48 4.25 -4.83 -14.36
C GLN A 48 3.20 -3.72 -14.35
N ALA A 49 2.31 -3.63 -15.33
CA ALA A 49 1.22 -2.66 -15.32
C ALA A 49 0.32 -2.89 -14.09
N LYS A 50 -0.05 -4.15 -13.79
CA LYS A 50 -0.84 -4.49 -12.61
C LYS A 50 -0.11 -4.14 -11.29
N ALA A 51 1.20 -4.40 -11.22
CA ALA A 51 2.02 -4.02 -10.06
C ALA A 51 2.18 -2.49 -9.93
N ARG A 52 2.34 -1.77 -11.05
CA ARG A 52 2.42 -0.31 -11.07
C ARG A 52 1.10 0.35 -10.70
N THR A 53 -0.03 -0.19 -11.14
CA THR A 53 -1.35 0.28 -10.71
C THR A 53 -1.52 0.10 -9.20
N TYR A 54 -1.05 -1.01 -8.63
CA TYR A 54 -1.04 -1.19 -7.19
C TYR A 54 -0.21 -0.13 -6.46
N ASP A 55 1.03 0.10 -6.92
CA ASP A 55 1.91 1.14 -6.37
C ASP A 55 1.25 2.54 -6.42
N VAL A 56 0.62 2.88 -7.55
CA VAL A 56 -0.04 4.19 -7.73
C VAL A 56 -1.24 4.33 -6.80
N THR A 57 -2.12 3.33 -6.75
CA THR A 57 -3.29 3.34 -5.85
C THR A 57 -2.86 3.43 -4.38
N PHE A 58 -1.77 2.74 -4.03
CA PHE A 58 -1.19 2.78 -2.70
C PHE A 58 -0.68 4.18 -2.32
N ILE A 59 0.08 4.84 -3.21
CA ILE A 59 0.57 6.21 -2.99
C ILE A 59 -0.59 7.21 -2.89
N LEU A 60 -1.59 7.09 -3.77
CA LEU A 60 -2.78 7.94 -3.75
C LEU A 60 -3.55 7.78 -2.44
N LEU A 61 -3.69 6.56 -1.91
CA LEU A 61 -4.30 6.30 -0.61
C LEU A 61 -3.52 6.97 0.53
N LEU A 62 -2.19 6.94 0.51
CA LEU A 62 -1.38 7.63 1.52
C LEU A 62 -1.55 9.15 1.48
N ILE A 63 -1.58 9.74 0.29
CA ILE A 63 -1.82 11.19 0.12
C ILE A 63 -3.22 11.54 0.60
N ALA A 64 -4.24 10.78 0.19
CA ALA A 64 -5.62 10.97 0.64
C ALA A 64 -5.74 10.86 2.16
N TRP A 65 -5.03 9.91 2.76
CA TRP A 65 -5.02 9.72 4.22
C TRP A 65 -4.41 10.93 4.93
N ALA A 66 -3.26 11.42 4.46
CA ALA A 66 -2.63 12.62 4.99
C ALA A 66 -3.56 13.85 4.88
N LEU A 67 -4.23 14.02 3.74
CA LEU A 67 -5.16 15.13 3.53
C LEU A 67 -6.35 15.06 4.49
N VAL A 68 -6.95 13.88 4.68
CA VAL A 68 -8.07 13.71 5.63
C VAL A 68 -7.65 14.06 7.06
N ILE A 69 -6.44 13.66 7.48
CA ILE A 69 -5.91 14.01 8.81
C ILE A 69 -5.77 15.53 8.97
N VAL A 70 -5.31 16.24 7.94
CA VAL A 70 -5.10 17.70 8.01
C VAL A 70 -6.42 18.46 7.98
N VAL A 71 -7.39 18.03 7.16
CA VAL A 71 -8.65 18.76 6.94
C VAL A 71 -9.70 18.43 8.01
N GLU A 72 -9.89 17.15 8.33
CA GLU A 72 -10.97 16.69 9.21
C GLU A 72 -10.47 16.10 10.54
N GLY A 73 -9.18 15.76 10.64
CA GLY A 73 -8.64 15.04 11.79
C GLY A 73 -9.10 13.59 11.86
N ILE A 74 -9.23 13.04 13.07
CA ILE A 74 -9.74 11.68 13.29
C ILE A 74 -11.28 11.73 13.18
N SER A 75 -11.79 11.55 11.95
CA SER A 75 -13.21 11.50 11.62
C SER A 75 -13.59 10.14 10.99
N PHE A 76 -14.84 9.97 10.56
CA PHE A 76 -15.26 8.80 9.78
C PHE A 76 -14.39 8.57 8.53
N SER A 77 -14.01 9.64 7.84
CA SER A 77 -13.18 9.61 6.64
C SER A 77 -11.81 8.96 6.90
N PHE A 78 -11.23 9.19 8.08
CA PHE A 78 -9.97 8.57 8.50
C PHE A 78 -10.11 7.05 8.59
N PHE A 79 -11.17 6.56 9.24
CA PHE A 79 -11.43 5.13 9.36
C PHE A 79 -11.76 4.49 8.02
N LEU A 80 -12.51 5.19 7.16
CA LEU A 80 -12.83 4.72 5.81
C LEU A 80 -11.56 4.52 4.98
N ILE A 81 -10.65 5.50 4.95
CA ILE A 81 -9.38 5.37 4.24
C ILE A 81 -8.50 4.28 4.86
N THR A 82 -8.51 4.13 6.18
CA THR A 82 -7.77 3.07 6.87
C THR A 82 -8.26 1.67 6.45
N VAL A 83 -9.58 1.46 6.38
CA VAL A 83 -10.16 0.19 5.91
C VAL A 83 -9.80 -0.07 4.45
N LEU A 84 -9.92 0.94 3.58
CA LEU A 84 -9.52 0.81 2.17
C LEU A 84 -8.05 0.46 2.02
N TYR A 85 -7.19 1.11 2.81
CA TYR A 85 -5.76 0.81 2.86
C TYR A 85 -5.50 -0.64 3.24
N VAL A 86 -6.17 -1.15 4.28
CA VAL A 86 -6.04 -2.55 4.72
C VAL A 86 -6.53 -3.51 3.62
N ILE A 87 -7.69 -3.25 3.00
CA ILE A 87 -8.23 -4.10 1.91
C ILE A 87 -7.26 -4.18 0.73
N VAL A 88 -6.68 -3.06 0.32
CA VAL A 88 -5.70 -3.00 -0.77
C VAL A 88 -4.48 -3.86 -0.44
N ASN A 89 -3.94 -3.74 0.78
CA ASN A 89 -2.81 -4.56 1.23
C ASN A 89 -3.14 -6.06 1.35
N ILE A 90 -4.32 -6.41 1.85
CA ILE A 90 -4.77 -7.82 1.91
C ILE A 90 -4.91 -8.39 0.50
N THR A 91 -5.52 -7.63 -0.42
CA THR A 91 -5.70 -8.05 -1.81
C THR A 91 -4.35 -8.28 -2.50
N TYR A 92 -3.36 -7.44 -2.20
CA TYR A 92 -1.98 -7.63 -2.64
C TYR A 92 -1.37 -8.90 -2.07
N ALA A 93 -1.48 -9.11 -0.75
CA ALA A 93 -0.93 -10.29 -0.09
C ALA A 93 -1.53 -11.59 -0.64
N ILE A 94 -2.86 -11.65 -0.82
CA ILE A 94 -3.56 -12.80 -1.41
C ILE A 94 -3.11 -13.01 -2.86
N SER A 95 -3.07 -11.95 -3.66
CA SER A 95 -2.64 -12.04 -5.06
C SER A 95 -1.20 -12.54 -5.15
N ALA A 96 -0.30 -11.97 -4.34
CA ALA A 96 1.10 -12.38 -4.29
C ALA A 96 1.25 -13.85 -3.87
N ALA A 97 0.53 -14.31 -2.84
CA ALA A 97 0.55 -15.71 -2.41
C ALA A 97 0.02 -16.66 -3.50
N TYR A 98 -1.08 -16.29 -4.16
CA TYR A 98 -1.70 -17.10 -5.20
C TYR A 98 -0.79 -17.27 -6.43
N TYR A 99 -0.22 -16.17 -6.93
CA TYR A 99 0.68 -16.22 -8.08
C TYR A 99 2.05 -16.82 -7.72
N SER A 100 2.54 -16.61 -6.49
CA SER A 100 3.79 -17.23 -6.01
C SER A 100 3.71 -18.76 -5.93
N ASN A 101 2.53 -19.35 -5.73
CA ASN A 101 2.34 -20.80 -5.68
C ASN A 101 2.17 -21.44 -7.06
N ARG A 102 2.01 -20.63 -8.12
CA ARG A 102 1.82 -21.10 -9.50
C ARG A 102 3.05 -20.88 -10.39
N GLU A 103 4.08 -20.26 -9.85
CA GLU A 103 5.40 -20.06 -10.44
C GLU A 103 6.44 -20.93 -9.73
#